data_AF-A0A412FSL3-F1
#
_entry.id   AF-A0A412FSL3-F1
#
_cell.length_a   1.000
_cell.length_b   1.000
_cell.length_c   1.000
_cell.angle_alpha   90.00
_cell.angle_beta   90.00
_cell.angle_gamma   90.00
#
_symmetry.space_group_name_H-M   'P 1'
#
loop_
_entity.id
_entity.type
_entity.pdbx_description
1 polymer ?
#
loop_
_entity_poly.entity_id
_entity_poly.type
_entity_poly.pdbx_seq_one_letter_code
_entity_poly.pdbx_strand_id
1 'polypeptide(L)' 'MGKYGNIDGIATLTNDPLALDNINKFNIGDRVMCNDNGVIGTVKKLDIPNEACVVDFDNGEEDVWIENFQLSKE' A
#
# COMPACT_ATOMS: atom_id res chain seq x y z
N MET A 1 -3.08 47.28 8.10
CA MET A 1 -1.71 46.78 8.37
C MET A 1 -1.81 45.62 9.35
N GLY A 2 -2.12 44.42 8.85
CA GLY A 2 -2.21 43.19 9.65
C GLY A 2 -0.91 42.39 9.49
N LYS A 3 -0.38 41.89 10.61
CA LYS A 3 1.00 41.42 10.75
C LYS A 3 1.24 40.06 10.10
N TYR A 4 2.43 39.92 9.54
CA TYR A 4 3.06 38.68 9.11
C TYR A 4 2.99 37.63 10.22
N GLY A 5 2.24 36.56 9.97
CA GLY A 5 2.31 35.30 10.71
C GLY A 5 3.05 34.30 9.84
N ASN A 6 4.30 34.04 10.23
CA ASN A 6 5.24 33.13 9.58
C ASN A 6 4.62 31.73 9.46
N ILE A 7 4.50 31.21 8.24
CA ILE A 7 4.30 29.77 7.98
C ILE A 7 5.66 29.08 8.10
N ASP A 8 6.18 29.05 9.31
CA ASP A 8 7.31 28.20 9.70
C ASP A 8 6.75 27.11 10.59
N GLY A 9 6.50 25.96 9.97
CA GLY A 9 6.01 24.77 10.61
C GLY A 9 6.25 23.61 9.68
N ILE A 10 7.54 23.27 9.49
CA ILE A 10 7.99 21.95 9.06
C ILE A 10 6.97 20.92 9.55
N ALA A 11 6.34 20.22 8.61
CA ALA A 11 5.55 19.06 8.94
C ALA A 11 6.49 18.13 9.71
N THR A 12 6.29 18.05 11.03
CA THR A 12 6.86 17.00 11.85
C THR A 12 6.42 15.71 11.18
N LEU A 13 7.34 15.08 10.43
CA LEU A 13 7.21 13.72 9.95
C LEU A 13 7.24 12.87 11.21
N THR A 14 6.07 12.81 11.85
CA THR A 14 5.88 12.07 13.06
C THR A 14 6.19 10.63 12.70
N ASN A 15 7.19 10.06 13.36
CA ASN A 15 7.54 8.64 13.25
C ASN A 15 6.48 7.86 14.04
N ASP A 16 5.21 8.14 13.78
CA ASP A 16 4.11 7.33 14.27
C ASP A 16 4.23 5.99 13.57
N PRO A 17 4.27 4.85 14.29
CA PRO A 17 4.17 3.55 13.65
C PRO A 17 2.87 3.40 12.84
N LEU A 18 1.86 4.24 13.10
CA LEU A 18 0.64 4.39 12.28
C LEU A 18 0.88 5.12 10.94
N ALA A 19 1.91 5.96 10.85
CA ALA A 19 2.30 6.61 9.60
C ALA A 19 3.10 5.66 8.68
N LEU A 20 3.69 4.58 9.22
CA LEU A 20 4.35 3.54 8.41
C LEU A 20 3.34 2.69 7.63
N ASP A 21 2.14 2.47 8.19
CA ASP A 21 1.01 1.85 7.48
C ASP A 21 0.63 2.67 6.23
N ASN A 22 0.75 4.00 6.33
CA ASN A 22 0.50 4.94 5.22
C ASN A 22 1.59 4.93 4.12
N ILE A 23 2.70 4.19 4.28
CA ILE A 23 3.76 4.10 3.26
C ILE A 23 3.53 2.92 2.32
N ASN A 24 2.84 1.87 2.79
CA ASN A 24 2.56 0.70 1.95
C ASN A 24 1.38 0.98 1.03
N LYS A 25 1.55 0.69 -0.27
CA LYS A 25 0.49 0.82 -1.27
C LYS A 25 -0.74 -0.06 -0.95
N PHE A 26 -0.51 -1.20 -0.27
CA PHE A 26 -1.53 -2.18 0.09
C PHE A 26 -1.33 -2.65 1.52
N ASN A 27 -2.43 -3.02 2.19
CA ASN A 27 -2.42 -3.65 3.51
C ASN A 27 -2.87 -5.11 3.43
N ILE A 28 -2.55 -5.90 4.46
CA ILE A 28 -3.07 -7.28 4.56
C ILE A 28 -4.59 -7.22 4.66
N GLY A 29 -5.27 -7.96 3.79
CA GLY A 29 -6.72 -7.95 3.63
C GLY A 29 -7.25 -6.98 2.57
N ASP A 30 -6.41 -6.13 1.97
CA ASP A 30 -6.83 -5.31 0.81
C ASP A 30 -7.23 -6.22 -0.35
N ARG A 31 -8.27 -5.77 -1.07
CA ARG A 31 -8.64 -6.33 -2.38
C ARG A 31 -7.80 -5.66 -3.45
N VAL A 32 -7.15 -6.48 -4.26
CA VAL A 32 -6.25 -6.04 -5.32
C VAL A 32 -6.57 -6.77 -6.62
N MET A 33 -6.41 -6.08 -7.73
CA MET A 33 -6.56 -6.64 -9.07
C MET A 33 -5.18 -6.79 -9.71
N CYS A 34 -4.91 -7.98 -10.25
CA CYS A 34 -3.75 -8.23 -11.08
C CYS A 34 -3.92 -7.52 -12.43
N ASN A 35 -3.00 -6.63 -12.78
CA ASN A 35 -3.03 -5.85 -14.02
C ASN A 35 -2.80 -6.71 -15.28
N ASP A 36 -2.14 -7.87 -15.14
CA ASP A 36 -1.83 -8.75 -16.27
C ASP A 36 -3.07 -9.54 -16.72
N ASN A 37 -3.77 -10.14 -15.76
CA ASN A 37 -4.89 -11.05 -16.02
C ASN A 37 -6.27 -10.48 -15.64
N GLY A 38 -6.33 -9.32 -14.99
CA GLY A 38 -7.57 -8.70 -14.49
C GLY A 38 -8.21 -9.46 -13.32
N VAL A 39 -7.51 -10.45 -12.75
CA VAL A 39 -8.03 -11.29 -11.67
C VAL A 39 -7.93 -10.56 -10.34
N ILE A 40 -9.00 -10.62 -9.56
CA ILE A 40 -9.05 -10.02 -8.23
C ILE A 40 -8.55 -11.02 -7.19
N GLY A 41 -7.83 -10.54 -6.20
CA GLY A 41 -7.37 -11.32 -5.07
C GLY A 41 -7.32 -10.50 -3.78
N THR A 42 -6.95 -11.18 -2.70
CA THR A 42 -6.84 -10.60 -1.37
C THR A 42 -5.41 -10.70 -0.88
N VAL A 43 -4.84 -9.58 -0.42
CA VAL A 43 -3.48 -9.56 0.11
C VAL A 43 -3.42 -10.35 1.42
N LYS A 44 -2.57 -11.36 1.50
CA LYS A 44 -2.37 -12.20 2.71
C LYS A 44 -1.15 -11.77 3.50
N LYS A 45 -0.09 -11.36 2.82
CA LYS A 45 1.17 -10.93 3.44
C LYS A 45 1.79 -9.82 2.60
N LEU A 46 2.46 -8.91 3.27
CA LEU A 46 3.31 -7.91 2.62
C LEU A 46 4.75 -8.39 2.66
N ASP A 47 5.45 -8.29 1.54
CA ASP A 47 6.88 -8.56 1.43
C ASP A 47 7.61 -7.22 1.35
N ILE A 48 7.80 -6.62 2.53
CA ILE A 48 8.65 -5.43 2.71
C ILE A 48 10.06 -5.96 3.01
N PRO A 49 11.11 -5.54 2.27
CA PRO A 49 11.23 -4.32 1.46
C PRO A 49 11.07 -4.50 -0.05
N ASN A 50 10.73 -5.69 -0.55
CA ASN A 50 10.75 -5.99 -1.99
C ASN A 50 9.58 -5.37 -2.79
N GLU A 51 8.81 -4.46 -2.18
CA GLU A 51 7.61 -3.86 -2.77
C GLU A 51 6.68 -4.90 -3.44
N ALA A 52 6.59 -6.07 -2.82
CA ALA A 52 5.77 -7.18 -3.28
C ALA A 52 4.80 -7.60 -2.17
N CYS A 53 3.83 -8.41 -2.54
CA CYS A 53 2.93 -9.02 -1.58
C CYS A 53 2.50 -10.41 -2.05
N VAL A 54 2.06 -11.20 -1.08
CA VAL A 54 1.46 -12.51 -1.31
C VAL A 54 -0.04 -12.31 -1.39
N VAL A 55 -0.63 -12.65 -2.54
CA VAL A 55 -2.04 -12.47 -2.84
C VAL A 55 -2.68 -13.82 -3.07
N ASP A 56 -3.91 -13.93 -2.58
CA ASP A 56 -4.78 -15.07 -2.76
C ASP A 56 -5.84 -14.69 -3.80
N PHE A 57 -5.71 -15.20 -5.02
CA PHE A 57 -6.57 -14.82 -6.14
C PHE A 57 -7.85 -15.66 -6.19
N ASP A 58 -8.97 -15.00 -6.51
CA ASP A 58 -10.30 -15.61 -6.58
C ASP A 58 -10.42 -16.65 -7.72
N ASN A 59 -9.44 -16.74 -8.60
CA ASN A 59 -9.35 -17.78 -9.63
C ASN A 59 -8.86 -19.14 -9.10
N GLY A 60 -8.54 -19.23 -7.81
CA GLY A 60 -8.03 -20.45 -7.15
C GLY A 60 -6.51 -20.51 -7.04
N GLU A 61 -5.78 -19.46 -7.44
CA GLU A 61 -4.34 -19.36 -7.20
C GLU A 61 -4.09 -18.74 -5.82
N GLU A 62 -3.65 -19.57 -4.87
CA GLU A 62 -3.37 -19.15 -3.50
C GLU A 62 -1.86 -18.90 -3.27
N ASP A 63 -1.53 -18.05 -2.29
CA ASP A 63 -0.14 -17.72 -1.90
C ASP A 63 0.77 -17.24 -3.07
N VAL A 64 0.20 -16.49 -4.03
CA VAL A 64 0.94 -15.97 -5.18
C VAL A 64 1.77 -14.75 -4.78
N TRP A 65 3.09 -14.86 -4.90
CA TRP A 65 3.99 -13.72 -4.72
C TRP A 65 3.99 -12.85 -5.99
N ILE A 66 3.62 -11.57 -5.83
CA ILE A 66 3.46 -10.63 -6.94
C ILE A 66 3.89 -9.22 -6.53
N GLU A 67 4.51 -8.50 -7.45
CA GLU A 67 5.01 -7.15 -7.21
C GLU A 67 3.87 -6.11 -7.19
N ASN A 68 3.97 -5.11 -6.31
CA ASN A 68 2.93 -4.12 -6.09
C ASN A 68 2.64 -3.24 -7.32
N PHE A 69 3.55 -3.16 -8.29
CA PHE A 69 3.32 -2.44 -9.55
C PHE A 69 2.40 -3.22 -10.51
N GLN A 70 2.40 -4.55 -10.43
CA GLN A 70 1.50 -5.42 -11.19
C GLN A 70 0.10 -5.49 -10.56
N LEU A 71 -0.07 -4.88 -9.39
CA LEU A 71 -1.34 -4.80 -8.69
C LEU A 71 -1.90 -3.39 -8.74
N SER A 72 -3.22 -3.33 -8.84
CA SER A 72 -4.02 -2.12 -8.61
C SER A 72 -5.01 -2.36 -7.48
N LYS A 73 -5.41 -1.30 -6.78
CA LYS A 73 -6.56 -1.41 -5.88
C LYS A 73 -7.81 -1.64 -6.74
N GLU A 74 -8.71 -2.49 -6.25
CA GLU A 74 -10.06 -2.65 -6.81
C GLU A 74 -10.83 -1.32 -6.79
#